data_AF-A0A4Z1E9V6-F1
#
_entry.id   AF-A0A4Z1E9V6-F1
#
_cell.length_a   1.000
_cell.length_b   1.000
_cell.length_c   1.000
_cell.angle_alpha   90.00
_cell.angle_beta   90.00
_cell.angle_gamma   90.00
#
_symmetry.space_group_name_H-M   'P 1'
#
loop_
_entity.id
_entity.type
_entity.pdbx_description
1 polymer ?
#
loop_
_entity_poly.entity_id
_entity_poly.type
_entity_poly.pdbx_seq_one_letter_code
_entity_poly.pdbx_strand_id
1 'polypeptide(L)'
;MHSAFFRKFMDSPNKIPAKAGAAFAYEWVDEVDDDGSGWHVVADSNKKSSKKLSEGISEPATEVFVSMLNCIYRIPFEIDPKQLTELTKLADYYRCLPAASNNLYACFYMSPNLDIHKARDLIESAYKLRQPLLFRDCVIYIAGTMQPMSRLFYQDKNLNTQQALQQVLMAVRNKIFENHLEAQEAMYTKASSSGELFKTMKEISVKVLEQDFFHQPYFYRKLLDREEEFFEDLNYVLSGNLQLDSSAMAGVGYYDDHFFCADLSDEDLPWDTTETDW
;
A
#
# COMPACT_ATOMS: atom_id res chain seq x y z
N MET A 1 -16.78 -2.26 21.96
CA MET A 1 -15.80 -1.24 21.54
C MET A 1 -14.50 -1.93 21.18
N HIS A 2 -14.16 -2.00 19.89
CA HIS A 2 -13.03 -2.79 19.35
C HIS A 2 -11.68 -2.06 19.48
N SER A 3 -11.39 -1.51 20.65
CA SER A 3 -10.09 -0.91 20.96
C SER A 3 -9.75 -1.11 22.44
N ALA A 4 -8.53 -1.55 22.71
CA ALA A 4 -7.99 -1.64 24.06
C ALA A 4 -7.79 -0.26 24.68
N PHE A 5 -7.43 0.74 23.87
CA PHE A 5 -7.29 2.13 24.32
C PHE A 5 -8.63 2.66 24.86
N PHE A 6 -9.71 2.55 24.09
CA PHE A 6 -11.00 3.08 24.52
C PHE A 6 -11.51 2.40 25.80
N ARG A 7 -11.38 1.07 25.91
CA ARG A 7 -11.74 0.33 27.12
C ARG A 7 -10.95 0.79 28.36
N LYS A 8 -9.66 1.09 28.20
CA LYS A 8 -8.78 1.44 29.33
C LYS A 8 -8.85 2.92 29.69
N PHE A 9 -8.91 3.80 28.70
CA PHE A 9 -8.72 5.24 28.88
C PHE A 9 -9.99 6.05 28.65
N MET A 10 -10.92 5.57 27.82
CA MET A 10 -12.15 6.30 27.50
C MET A 10 -13.31 5.94 28.44
N ASP A 11 -13.30 4.74 29.02
CA ASP A 11 -14.33 4.24 29.96
C ASP A 11 -13.74 3.86 31.34
N SER A 12 -12.79 4.65 31.85
CA SER A 12 -12.14 4.35 33.14
C SER A 12 -13.00 4.81 34.34
N PRO A 13 -13.04 4.06 35.44
CA PRO A 13 -13.89 4.35 36.60
C PRO A 13 -13.52 5.63 37.36
N ASN A 14 -12.33 6.19 37.09
CA ASN A 14 -11.81 7.38 37.77
C ASN A 14 -12.26 8.70 37.13
N LYS A 15 -13.17 8.65 36.14
CA LYS A 15 -13.61 9.84 35.43
C LYS A 15 -14.70 10.58 36.16
N ILE A 16 -14.62 11.90 36.10
CA ILE A 16 -15.67 12.78 36.61
C ILE A 16 -16.85 12.70 35.64
N PRO A 17 -18.05 12.30 36.12
CA PRO A 17 -19.25 12.27 35.28
C PRO A 17 -19.60 13.67 34.77
N ALA A 18 -20.21 13.74 33.59
CA ALA A 18 -20.74 14.99 33.07
C ALA A 18 -21.80 15.61 34.00
N LYS A 19 -22.01 16.92 33.84
CA LYS A 19 -23.00 17.67 34.62
C LYS A 19 -24.41 17.11 34.41
N ALA A 20 -25.24 17.20 35.44
CA ALA A 20 -26.64 16.79 35.36
C ALA A 20 -27.35 17.52 34.20
N GLY A 21 -27.94 16.76 33.27
CA GLY A 21 -28.59 17.27 32.05
C GLY A 21 -27.72 17.26 30.79
N ALA A 22 -26.46 16.83 30.85
CA ALA A 22 -25.62 16.67 29.67
C ALA A 22 -26.11 15.51 28.77
N ALA A 23 -26.01 15.69 27.45
CA ALA A 23 -26.35 14.66 26.47
C ALA A 23 -25.37 13.46 26.47
N PHE A 24 -24.15 13.67 26.99
CA PHE A 24 -23.07 12.69 27.00
C PHE A 24 -22.52 12.50 28.40
N ALA A 25 -22.05 11.29 28.72
CA ALA A 25 -21.49 10.96 30.03
C ALA A 25 -20.15 11.66 30.31
N TYR A 26 -19.43 12.06 29.27
CA TYR A 26 -18.13 12.74 29.35
C TYR A 26 -18.01 13.79 28.25
N GLU A 27 -17.39 14.93 28.56
CA GLU A 27 -16.95 15.92 27.57
C GLU A 27 -15.49 15.66 27.21
N TRP A 28 -15.20 15.73 25.91
CA TRP A 28 -13.91 15.41 25.32
C TRP A 28 -13.40 16.60 24.51
N VAL A 29 -12.13 16.92 24.67
CA VAL A 29 -11.46 18.04 24.01
C VAL A 29 -10.17 17.58 23.36
N ASP A 30 -9.75 18.30 22.34
CA ASP A 30 -8.47 18.14 21.67
C ASP A 30 -7.33 18.68 22.53
N GLU A 31 -6.21 17.95 22.53
CA GLU A 31 -4.95 18.34 23.12
C GLU A 31 -3.81 18.06 22.12
N VAL A 32 -2.91 19.03 21.96
CA VAL A 32 -1.68 18.88 21.16
C VAL A 32 -0.63 18.24 22.05
N ASP A 33 0.15 17.32 21.49
CA ASP A 33 1.29 16.72 22.18
C ASP A 33 2.29 17.81 22.61
N ASP A 34 3.03 17.59 23.70
CA ASP A 34 3.93 18.59 24.29
C ASP A 34 5.00 19.10 23.30
N ASP A 35 5.38 18.27 22.33
CA ASP A 35 6.35 18.56 21.28
C ASP A 35 5.75 19.20 20.01
N GLY A 36 4.42 19.35 19.96
CA GLY A 36 3.70 19.91 18.81
C GLY A 36 3.63 18.97 17.60
N SER A 37 4.05 17.71 17.72
CA SER A 37 4.15 16.77 16.60
C SER A 37 2.87 15.98 16.31
N GLY A 38 1.93 15.96 17.26
CA GLY A 38 0.69 15.21 17.17
C GLY A 38 -0.45 15.83 17.98
N TRP A 39 -1.63 15.23 17.87
CA TRP A 39 -2.82 15.61 18.62
C TRP A 39 -3.58 14.37 19.08
N HIS A 40 -4.30 14.49 20.19
CA HIS A 40 -5.13 13.42 20.73
C HIS A 40 -6.35 13.98 21.46
N VAL A 41 -7.26 13.09 21.87
CA VAL A 41 -8.51 13.46 22.55
C VAL A 41 -8.42 13.12 24.04
N VAL A 42 -8.67 14.11 24.91
CA VAL A 42 -8.62 14.00 26.37
C VAL A 42 -9.93 14.43 27.02
N ALA A 43 -10.23 13.88 28.20
CA ALA A 43 -11.42 14.29 28.94
C ALA A 43 -11.23 15.74 29.38
N ASP A 44 -12.25 16.58 29.24
CA ASP A 44 -12.16 18.02 29.58
C ASP A 44 -11.70 18.23 31.03
N SER A 45 -12.08 17.32 31.94
CA SER A 45 -11.66 17.31 33.34
C SER A 45 -10.16 17.13 33.56
N ASN A 46 -9.44 16.54 32.60
CA ASN A 46 -8.02 16.19 32.70
C ASN A 46 -7.10 17.17 31.97
N LYS A 47 -7.67 18.24 31.43
CA LYS A 47 -6.94 19.26 30.67
C LYS A 47 -5.85 19.92 31.51
N LYS A 48 -4.58 19.81 31.10
CA LYS A 48 -3.44 20.25 31.93
C LYS A 48 -3.12 21.75 31.89
N SER A 49 -3.43 22.49 30.81
CA SER A 49 -3.63 23.97 30.76
C SER A 49 -3.43 24.57 29.35
N SER A 50 -4.31 25.53 29.04
CA SER A 50 -4.27 26.70 28.11
C SER A 50 -3.62 26.71 26.72
N LYS A 51 -2.88 25.72 26.23
CA LYS A 51 -2.64 25.65 24.77
C LYS A 51 -3.90 25.08 24.13
N LYS A 52 -4.94 25.90 24.03
CA LYS A 52 -5.95 25.68 22.98
C LYS A 52 -5.17 25.63 21.67
N LEU A 53 -5.44 24.66 20.81
CA LEU A 53 -5.22 24.87 19.39
C LEU A 53 -5.85 26.22 19.07
N SER A 54 -5.02 27.20 18.72
CA SER A 54 -5.52 28.47 18.20
C SER A 54 -6.27 28.13 16.92
N GLU A 55 -7.59 28.30 16.94
CA GLU A 55 -8.49 28.14 15.80
C GLU A 55 -8.45 26.76 15.12
N GLY A 56 -9.11 25.79 15.74
CA GLY A 56 -9.60 24.57 15.08
C GLY A 56 -8.52 23.53 14.78
N ILE A 57 -8.81 22.27 15.09
CA ILE A 57 -8.18 21.17 14.37
C ILE A 57 -8.38 21.47 12.88
N SER A 58 -7.31 21.47 12.07
CA SER A 58 -7.49 21.61 10.62
C SER A 58 -8.48 20.53 10.18
N GLU A 59 -9.52 20.87 9.40
CA GLU A 59 -10.55 19.93 8.93
C GLU A 59 -10.00 18.53 8.56
N PRO A 60 -8.82 18.40 7.89
CA PRO A 60 -8.20 17.11 7.60
C PRO A 60 -7.95 16.17 8.80
N ALA A 61 -7.59 16.69 9.97
CA ALA A 61 -7.32 15.84 11.14
C ALA A 61 -8.63 15.34 11.79
N THR A 62 -9.71 16.13 11.71
CA THR A 62 -11.04 15.68 12.13
C THR A 62 -11.56 14.59 11.20
N GLU A 63 -11.37 14.73 9.89
CA GLU A 63 -11.78 13.72 8.90
C GLU A 63 -11.09 12.38 9.12
N VAL A 64 -9.76 12.35 9.34
CA VAL A 64 -9.03 11.11 9.61
C VAL A 64 -9.52 10.43 10.90
N PHE A 65 -9.87 11.22 11.93
CA PHE A 65 -10.45 10.67 13.16
C PHE A 65 -11.84 10.07 12.92
N VAL A 66 -12.69 10.75 12.13
CA VAL A 66 -13.99 10.20 11.71
C VAL A 66 -13.79 8.91 10.91
N SER A 67 -12.84 8.86 9.99
CA SER A 67 -12.47 7.63 9.25
C SER A 67 -12.03 6.50 10.18
N MET A 68 -11.24 6.79 11.23
CA MET A 68 -10.89 5.80 12.24
C MET A 68 -12.12 5.28 13.01
N LEU A 69 -13.05 6.17 13.40
CA LEU A 69 -14.31 5.76 14.03
C LEU A 69 -15.14 4.90 13.07
N ASN A 70 -15.24 5.29 11.81
CA ASN A 70 -15.93 4.53 10.77
C ASN A 70 -15.34 3.11 10.67
N CYS A 71 -14.02 2.95 10.73
CA CYS A 71 -13.39 1.63 10.80
C CYS A 71 -13.85 0.81 12.02
N ILE A 72 -13.92 1.41 13.21
CA ILE A 72 -14.38 0.74 14.43
C ILE A 72 -15.85 0.29 14.30
N TYR A 73 -16.68 1.10 13.63
CA TYR A 73 -18.09 0.83 13.39
C TYR A 73 -18.38 0.08 12.08
N ARG A 74 -17.34 -0.31 11.33
CA ARG A 74 -17.44 -1.01 10.03
C ARG A 74 -18.25 -0.24 8.97
N ILE A 75 -18.10 1.07 8.96
CA ILE A 75 -18.68 1.97 7.97
C ILE A 75 -17.62 2.19 6.89
N PRO A 76 -17.85 1.78 5.63
CA PRO A 76 -16.90 2.03 4.55
C PRO A 76 -16.91 3.50 4.12
N PHE A 77 -15.79 3.96 3.59
CA PHE A 77 -15.62 5.32 3.07
C PHE A 77 -14.57 5.31 1.94
N GLU A 78 -14.59 6.34 1.11
CA GLU A 78 -13.54 6.57 0.12
C GLU A 78 -12.23 6.95 0.84
N ILE A 79 -11.13 6.35 0.42
CA ILE A 79 -9.82 6.54 1.05
C ILE A 79 -8.76 6.79 -0.01
N ASP A 80 -7.92 7.80 0.22
CA ASP A 80 -6.74 8.09 -0.58
C ASP A 80 -5.44 7.65 0.14
N PRO A 81 -4.30 7.58 -0.56
CA PRO A 81 -3.04 7.13 0.04
C PRO A 81 -2.56 7.96 1.24
N LYS A 82 -2.78 9.28 1.21
CA LYS A 82 -2.37 10.19 2.28
C LYS A 82 -3.25 9.97 3.51
N GLN A 83 -4.56 9.91 3.33
CA GLN A 83 -5.52 9.64 4.40
C GLN A 83 -5.26 8.26 5.04
N LEU A 84 -4.93 7.24 4.24
CA LEU A 84 -4.59 5.90 4.72
C LEU A 84 -3.35 5.89 5.62
N THR A 85 -2.34 6.69 5.27
CA THR A 85 -1.12 6.81 6.07
C THR A 85 -1.40 7.45 7.43
N GLU A 86 -2.17 8.54 7.44
CA GLU A 86 -2.57 9.21 8.69
C GLU A 86 -3.53 8.35 9.53
N LEU A 87 -4.48 7.67 8.89
CA LEU A 87 -5.38 6.70 9.53
C LEU A 87 -4.58 5.60 10.22
N THR A 88 -3.52 5.10 9.59
CA THR A 88 -2.67 4.05 10.18
C THR A 88 -1.96 4.52 11.44
N LYS A 89 -1.41 5.75 11.42
CA LYS A 89 -0.76 6.35 12.61
C LYS A 89 -1.77 6.51 13.75
N LEU A 90 -2.97 7.00 13.43
CA LEU A 90 -4.02 7.22 14.41
C LEU A 90 -4.54 5.89 14.98
N ALA A 91 -4.74 4.90 14.12
CA ALA A 91 -5.19 3.56 14.52
C ALA A 91 -4.18 2.83 15.41
N ASP A 92 -2.87 3.02 15.17
CA ASP A 92 -1.83 2.52 16.06
C ASP A 92 -1.91 3.19 17.45
N TYR A 93 -2.00 4.51 17.48
CA TYR A 93 -2.15 5.27 18.73
C TYR A 93 -3.35 4.81 19.55
N TYR A 94 -4.53 4.73 18.91
CA TYR A 94 -5.79 4.30 19.55
C TYR A 94 -5.95 2.77 19.63
N ARG A 95 -4.91 1.98 19.32
CA ARG A 95 -4.92 0.51 19.43
C ARG A 95 -6.13 -0.12 18.72
N CYS A 96 -6.33 0.26 17.47
CA CYS A 96 -7.42 -0.23 16.61
C CYS A 96 -6.95 -0.57 15.19
N LEU A 97 -5.65 -0.87 14.99
CA LEU A 97 -5.11 -1.38 13.73
C LEU A 97 -5.93 -2.57 13.18
N PRO A 98 -6.33 -3.58 13.97
CA PRO A 98 -7.16 -4.68 13.46
C PRO A 98 -8.54 -4.21 12.95
N ALA A 99 -9.14 -3.20 13.58
CA ALA A 99 -10.43 -2.66 13.13
C ALA A 99 -10.27 -1.87 11.81
N ALA A 100 -9.22 -1.05 11.72
CA ALA A 100 -8.88 -0.34 10.48
C ALA A 100 -8.59 -1.31 9.33
N SER A 101 -7.72 -2.27 9.59
CA SER A 101 -7.38 -3.38 8.69
C SER A 101 -8.65 -4.05 8.14
N ASN A 102 -9.50 -4.61 8.99
CA ASN A 102 -10.70 -5.32 8.53
C ASN A 102 -11.67 -4.47 7.71
N ASN A 103 -11.79 -3.17 7.98
CA ASN A 103 -12.69 -2.30 7.24
C ASN A 103 -12.15 -1.91 5.85
N LEU A 104 -10.84 -1.96 5.64
CA LEU A 104 -10.20 -1.49 4.41
C LEU A 104 -10.61 -2.27 3.16
N TYR A 105 -10.95 -3.55 3.26
CA TYR A 105 -11.52 -4.29 2.13
C TYR A 105 -12.75 -3.59 1.53
N ALA A 106 -13.64 -3.07 2.38
CA ALA A 106 -14.82 -2.35 1.93
C ALA A 106 -14.49 -0.92 1.48
N CYS A 107 -13.50 -0.27 2.09
CA CYS A 107 -13.02 1.04 1.65
C CYS A 107 -12.35 0.98 0.27
N PHE A 108 -11.58 -0.07 -0.04
CA PHE A 108 -10.97 -0.25 -1.36
C PHE A 108 -12.03 -0.42 -2.45
N TYR A 109 -13.12 -1.13 -2.16
CA TYR A 109 -14.26 -1.21 -3.08
C TYR A 109 -14.88 0.17 -3.38
N MET A 110 -14.94 1.05 -2.38
CA MET A 110 -15.41 2.43 -2.55
C MET A 110 -14.37 3.34 -3.20
N SER A 111 -13.11 2.89 -3.30
CA SER A 111 -11.97 3.69 -3.76
C SER A 111 -11.33 3.07 -5.01
N PRO A 112 -12.06 2.94 -6.13
CA PRO A 112 -11.56 2.28 -7.34
C PRO A 112 -10.36 3.00 -7.98
N ASN A 113 -10.08 4.24 -7.56
CA ASN A 113 -8.98 5.06 -8.05
C ASN A 113 -7.87 5.22 -6.99
N LEU A 114 -7.71 4.27 -6.07
CA LEU A 114 -6.60 4.31 -5.11
C LEU A 114 -5.27 4.28 -5.87
N ASP A 115 -4.50 5.36 -5.74
CA ASP A 115 -3.25 5.55 -6.47
C ASP A 115 -2.14 4.60 -5.95
N ILE A 116 -2.03 3.42 -6.58
CA ILE A 116 -0.99 2.43 -6.26
C ILE A 116 0.42 2.92 -6.62
N HIS A 117 0.58 3.99 -7.40
CA HIS A 117 1.91 4.57 -7.66
C HIS A 117 2.54 5.16 -6.39
N LYS A 118 1.73 5.36 -5.33
CA LYS A 118 2.17 5.68 -3.98
C LYS A 118 2.58 4.47 -3.14
N ALA A 119 2.74 3.28 -3.73
CA ALA A 119 3.11 2.05 -3.02
C ALA A 119 4.31 2.22 -2.08
N ARG A 120 5.32 3.01 -2.46
CA ARG A 120 6.50 3.28 -1.60
C ARG A 120 6.15 4.03 -0.32
N ASP A 121 5.17 4.91 -0.37
CA ASP A 121 4.66 5.64 0.79
C ASP A 121 3.71 4.78 1.62
N LEU A 122 3.02 3.83 0.96
CA LEU A 122 2.00 2.97 1.56
C LEU A 122 2.52 1.68 2.19
N ILE A 123 3.68 1.18 1.78
CA ILE A 123 4.16 -0.16 2.18
C ILE A 123 4.28 -0.32 3.71
N GLU A 124 4.72 0.72 4.42
CA GLU A 124 4.79 0.68 5.89
C GLU A 124 3.39 0.66 6.52
N SER A 125 2.48 1.45 5.98
CA SER A 125 1.08 1.46 6.42
C SER A 125 0.43 0.10 6.20
N ALA A 126 0.66 -0.49 5.02
CA ALA A 126 0.18 -1.82 4.66
C ALA A 126 0.71 -2.90 5.59
N TYR A 127 2.00 -2.85 5.89
CA TYR A 127 2.66 -3.77 6.84
C TYR A 127 2.10 -3.61 8.26
N LYS A 128 1.98 -2.38 8.75
CA LYS A 128 1.54 -2.09 10.12
C LYS A 128 0.07 -2.44 10.34
N LEU A 129 -0.77 -2.15 9.35
CA LEU A 129 -2.16 -2.59 9.32
C LEU A 129 -2.29 -4.09 9.09
N ARG A 130 -1.22 -4.79 8.69
CA ARG A 130 -1.24 -6.19 8.26
C ARG A 130 -2.33 -6.44 7.21
N GLN A 131 -2.42 -5.55 6.23
CA GLN A 131 -3.45 -5.54 5.20
C GLN A 131 -2.99 -6.31 3.98
N PRO A 132 -3.43 -7.58 3.76
CA PRO A 132 -2.83 -8.45 2.77
C PRO A 132 -2.99 -7.92 1.35
N LEU A 133 -4.19 -7.45 0.99
CA LEU A 133 -4.50 -6.93 -0.35
C LEU A 133 -3.60 -5.73 -0.71
N LEU A 134 -3.54 -4.73 0.17
CA LEU A 134 -2.70 -3.56 -0.03
C LEU A 134 -1.21 -3.90 -0.04
N PHE A 135 -0.79 -4.77 0.88
CA PHE A 135 0.63 -5.12 1.01
C PHE A 135 1.14 -5.87 -0.21
N ARG A 136 0.38 -6.84 -0.72
CA ARG A 136 0.70 -7.58 -1.94
C ARG A 136 0.91 -6.65 -3.12
N ASP A 137 -0.06 -5.78 -3.38
CA ASP A 137 0.02 -4.85 -4.50
C ASP A 137 1.19 -3.87 -4.34
N CYS A 138 1.44 -3.37 -3.13
CA CYS A 138 2.60 -2.51 -2.88
C CYS A 138 3.92 -3.25 -3.14
N VAL A 139 4.05 -4.49 -2.65
CA VAL A 139 5.26 -5.30 -2.85
C VAL A 139 5.46 -5.61 -4.33
N ILE A 140 4.43 -6.09 -5.03
CA ILE A 140 4.49 -6.44 -6.45
C ILE A 140 4.84 -5.20 -7.28
N TYR A 141 4.19 -4.06 -7.02
CA TYR A 141 4.49 -2.81 -7.72
C TYR A 141 5.94 -2.36 -7.50
N ILE A 142 6.41 -2.32 -6.26
CA ILE A 142 7.78 -1.87 -5.95
C ILE A 142 8.83 -2.85 -6.48
N ALA A 143 8.60 -4.15 -6.33
CA ALA A 143 9.53 -5.19 -6.79
C ALA A 143 9.58 -5.29 -8.31
N GLY A 144 8.46 -4.98 -8.98
CA GLY A 144 8.27 -5.09 -10.42
C GLY A 144 8.95 -4.04 -11.28
N THR A 145 9.42 -2.93 -10.71
CA THR A 145 10.17 -1.92 -11.47
C THR A 145 11.50 -2.46 -12.00
N MET A 146 11.78 -2.26 -13.29
CA MET A 146 13.07 -2.63 -13.90
C MET A 146 14.20 -1.65 -13.55
N GLN A 147 13.87 -0.52 -12.93
CA GLN A 147 14.87 0.42 -12.46
C GLN A 147 15.68 -0.15 -11.28
N PRO A 148 16.91 0.32 -11.05
CA PRO A 148 17.66 -0.01 -9.85
C PRO A 148 16.83 0.36 -8.62
N MET A 149 16.61 -0.62 -7.74
CA MET A 149 15.87 -0.39 -6.50
C MET A 149 16.66 0.61 -5.65
N SER A 150 16.21 1.86 -5.64
CA SER A 150 16.71 2.85 -4.70
C SER A 150 16.42 2.35 -3.29
N ARG A 151 17.31 2.65 -2.32
CA ARG A 151 17.03 2.34 -0.91
C ARG A 151 15.67 2.93 -0.55
N LEU A 152 14.76 2.09 -0.08
CA LEU A 152 13.50 2.57 0.49
C LEU A 152 13.86 3.43 1.71
N PHE A 153 13.32 4.64 1.74
CA PHE A 153 13.42 5.52 2.88
C PHE A 153 12.30 5.15 3.84
N TYR A 154 12.60 4.22 4.74
CA TYR A 154 11.65 3.82 5.77
C TYR A 154 11.48 4.94 6.80
N GLN A 155 10.23 5.28 7.14
CA GLN A 155 9.92 6.19 8.25
C GLN A 155 10.12 5.45 9.58
N ASP A 156 9.74 4.17 9.63
CA ASP A 156 9.99 3.32 10.78
C ASP A 156 11.49 2.99 10.88
N LYS A 157 12.07 3.27 12.05
CA LYS A 157 13.47 2.96 12.38
C LYS A 157 13.65 1.54 12.95
N ASN A 158 12.57 0.78 13.08
CA ASN A 158 12.62 -0.61 13.53
C ASN A 158 13.34 -1.48 12.51
N LEU A 159 14.54 -1.94 12.88
CA LEU A 159 15.39 -2.74 12.02
C LEU A 159 14.73 -4.07 11.60
N ASN A 160 13.91 -4.68 12.46
CA ASN A 160 13.23 -5.93 12.15
C ASN A 160 12.17 -5.72 11.06
N THR A 161 11.40 -4.63 11.15
CA THR A 161 10.43 -4.22 10.11
C THR A 161 11.14 -4.01 8.78
N GLN A 162 12.23 -3.23 8.77
CA GLN A 162 12.99 -2.95 7.55
C GLN A 162 13.56 -4.21 6.92
N GLN A 163 14.09 -5.13 7.73
CA GLN A 163 14.60 -6.42 7.27
C GLN A 163 13.49 -7.29 6.70
N ALA A 164 12.35 -7.40 7.36
CA ALA A 164 11.20 -8.17 6.88
C ALA A 164 10.69 -7.63 5.53
N LEU A 165 10.51 -6.31 5.43
CA LEU A 165 10.11 -5.66 4.17
C LEU A 165 11.13 -5.90 3.06
N GLN A 166 12.42 -5.74 3.36
CA GLN A 166 13.47 -5.97 2.37
C GLN A 166 13.52 -7.44 1.90
N GLN A 167 13.36 -8.40 2.81
CA GLN A 167 13.35 -9.82 2.47
C GLN A 167 12.19 -10.17 1.52
N VAL A 168 10.98 -9.73 1.83
CA VAL A 168 9.80 -9.97 0.99
C VAL A 168 9.94 -9.30 -0.37
N LEU A 169 10.39 -8.04 -0.42
CA LEU A 169 10.64 -7.33 -1.68
C LEU A 169 11.69 -8.03 -2.56
N MET A 170 12.78 -8.52 -1.95
CA MET A 170 13.81 -9.26 -2.67
C MET A 170 13.28 -10.61 -3.18
N ALA A 171 12.49 -11.33 -2.38
CA ALA A 171 11.88 -12.58 -2.78
C ALA A 171 10.96 -12.41 -4.01
N VAL A 172 10.04 -11.44 -3.94
CA VAL A 172 9.13 -11.14 -5.07
C VAL A 172 9.91 -10.64 -6.29
N ARG A 173 10.91 -9.77 -6.10
CA ARG A 173 11.74 -9.29 -7.22
C ARG A 173 12.49 -10.43 -7.89
N ASN A 174 13.05 -11.36 -7.13
CA ASN A 174 13.73 -12.52 -7.68
C ASN A 174 12.75 -13.38 -8.49
N LYS A 175 11.53 -13.59 -7.99
CA LYS A 175 10.50 -14.32 -8.74
C LYS A 175 10.13 -13.65 -10.06
N ILE A 176 9.96 -12.32 -10.05
CA ILE A 176 9.73 -11.53 -11.27
C ILE A 176 10.90 -11.69 -12.25
N PHE A 177 12.14 -11.66 -11.76
CA PHE A 177 13.32 -11.82 -12.61
C PHE A 177 13.52 -13.23 -13.14
N GLU A 178 13.19 -14.26 -12.38
CA GLU A 178 13.15 -15.65 -12.86
C GLU A 178 12.19 -15.76 -14.05
N ASN A 179 10.95 -15.31 -13.85
CA ASN A 179 9.91 -15.36 -14.88
C ASN A 179 10.29 -14.52 -16.11
N HIS A 180 10.88 -13.33 -15.89
CA HIS A 180 11.40 -12.48 -16.96
C HIS A 180 12.51 -13.17 -17.77
N LEU A 181 13.46 -13.83 -17.10
CA LEU A 181 14.58 -14.52 -17.74
C LEU A 181 14.10 -15.72 -18.55
N GLU A 182 13.16 -16.52 -18.02
CA GLU A 182 12.54 -17.63 -18.73
C GLU A 182 11.86 -17.17 -20.02
N ALA A 183 11.04 -16.11 -19.94
CA ALA A 183 10.38 -15.52 -21.10
C ALA A 183 11.40 -14.97 -22.12
N GLN A 184 12.48 -14.36 -21.64
CA GLN A 184 13.55 -13.84 -22.49
C GLN A 184 14.27 -14.96 -23.24
N GLU A 185 14.62 -16.05 -22.56
CA GLU A 185 15.29 -17.22 -23.16
C GLU A 185 14.40 -17.88 -24.22
N ALA A 186 13.12 -18.08 -23.91
CA ALA A 186 12.13 -18.65 -24.83
C ALA A 186 11.99 -17.80 -26.10
N MET A 187 11.81 -16.49 -25.93
CA MET A 187 11.72 -15.51 -27.01
C MET A 187 12.98 -15.54 -27.90
N TYR A 188 14.19 -15.48 -27.31
CA TYR A 188 15.43 -15.48 -28.10
C TYR A 188 15.67 -16.82 -28.82
N THR A 189 15.35 -17.94 -28.18
CA THR A 189 15.46 -19.28 -28.80
C THR A 189 14.56 -19.38 -30.02
N LYS A 190 13.31 -18.93 -29.88
CA LYS A 190 12.34 -18.89 -30.98
C LYS A 190 12.81 -17.97 -32.11
N ALA A 191 13.24 -16.75 -31.79
CA ALA A 191 13.77 -15.81 -32.77
C ALA A 191 15.01 -16.35 -33.50
N SER A 192 15.93 -17.05 -32.80
CA SER A 192 17.14 -17.60 -33.41
C SER A 192 16.87 -18.69 -34.46
N SER A 193 15.70 -19.34 -34.36
CA SER A 193 15.26 -20.40 -35.26
C SER A 193 14.53 -19.85 -36.51
N SER A 194 14.22 -18.54 -36.53
CA SER A 194 13.51 -17.87 -37.62
C SER A 194 14.16 -16.51 -37.96
N GLY A 195 14.76 -16.43 -39.14
CA GLY A 195 15.38 -15.18 -39.62
C GLY A 195 14.40 -14.01 -39.73
N GLU A 196 13.12 -14.29 -39.97
CA GLU A 196 12.04 -13.29 -40.02
C GLU A 196 11.74 -12.75 -38.62
N LEU A 197 11.49 -13.63 -37.64
CA LEU A 197 11.25 -13.23 -36.25
C LEU A 197 12.43 -12.44 -35.67
N PHE A 198 13.66 -12.90 -35.92
CA PHE A 198 14.86 -12.19 -35.49
C PHE A 198 14.94 -10.78 -36.10
N LYS A 199 14.61 -10.64 -37.39
CA LYS A 199 14.56 -9.36 -38.07
C LYS A 199 13.50 -8.46 -37.46
N THR A 200 12.28 -8.95 -37.22
CA THR A 200 11.22 -8.17 -36.57
C THR A 200 11.63 -7.72 -35.17
N MET A 201 12.16 -8.62 -34.35
CA MET A 201 12.65 -8.32 -33.00
C MET A 201 13.71 -7.21 -33.02
N LYS A 202 14.66 -7.26 -33.95
CA LYS A 202 15.70 -6.22 -34.14
C LYS A 202 15.12 -4.89 -34.58
N GLU A 203 14.16 -4.89 -35.51
CA GLU A 203 13.52 -3.65 -35.96
C GLU A 203 12.74 -2.97 -34.82
N ILE A 204 12.06 -3.75 -33.98
CA ILE A 204 11.34 -3.22 -32.83
C ILE A 204 12.30 -2.70 -31.78
N SER A 205 13.39 -3.42 -31.48
CA SER A 205 14.35 -2.97 -30.48
C SER A 205 15.00 -1.65 -30.86
N VAL A 206 15.31 -1.43 -32.14
CA VAL A 206 15.81 -0.13 -32.64
C VAL A 206 14.78 0.98 -32.41
N LYS A 207 13.50 0.75 -32.74
CA LYS A 207 12.43 1.74 -32.52
C LYS A 207 12.20 2.07 -31.04
N VAL A 208 12.34 1.08 -30.16
CA VAL A 208 12.24 1.30 -28.71
C VAL A 208 13.45 2.08 -28.20
N LEU A 209 14.66 1.80 -28.71
CA LEU A 209 15.88 2.53 -28.38
C LEU A 209 15.90 3.99 -28.88
N GLU A 210 15.07 4.34 -29.87
CA GLU A 210 14.86 5.74 -30.27
C GLU A 210 14.09 6.55 -29.23
N GLN A 211 13.49 5.90 -28.22
CA GLN A 211 12.94 6.57 -27.04
C GLN A 211 14.04 6.84 -26.01
N ASP A 212 13.83 7.79 -25.10
CA ASP A 212 14.85 8.26 -24.14
C ASP A 212 15.47 7.11 -23.29
N PHE A 213 14.72 6.03 -23.07
CA PHE A 213 15.17 4.87 -22.32
C PHE A 213 14.64 3.56 -22.93
N PHE A 214 15.36 2.46 -22.71
CA PHE A 214 14.91 1.14 -23.12
C PHE A 214 14.10 0.47 -22.00
N HIS A 215 12.79 0.38 -22.20
CA HIS A 215 11.86 -0.25 -21.27
C HIS A 215 11.53 -1.67 -21.74
N GLN A 216 12.02 -2.67 -21.01
CA GLN A 216 11.89 -4.09 -21.40
C GLN A 216 10.42 -4.56 -21.49
N PRO A 217 9.51 -4.25 -20.55
CA PRO A 217 8.11 -4.63 -20.67
C PRO A 217 7.43 -3.98 -21.89
N TYR A 218 7.72 -2.70 -22.14
CA TYR A 218 7.22 -1.99 -23.33
C TYR A 218 7.71 -2.62 -24.63
N PHE A 219 8.99 -3.02 -24.70
CA PHE A 219 9.54 -3.75 -25.84
C PHE A 219 8.78 -5.07 -26.09
N TYR A 220 8.52 -5.86 -25.05
CA TYR A 220 7.74 -7.10 -25.18
C TYR A 220 6.32 -6.84 -25.70
N ARG A 221 5.67 -5.77 -25.23
CA ARG A 221 4.34 -5.39 -25.73
C ARG A 221 4.38 -5.03 -27.21
N LYS A 222 5.35 -4.23 -27.65
CA LYS A 222 5.53 -3.88 -29.06
C LYS A 222 5.85 -5.08 -29.94
N LEU A 223 6.54 -6.07 -29.38
CA LEU A 223 6.79 -7.34 -30.07
C LEU A 223 5.51 -8.13 -30.29
N LEU A 224 4.67 -8.28 -29.26
CA LEU A 224 3.36 -8.95 -29.39
C LEU A 224 2.39 -8.21 -30.30
N ASP A 225 2.41 -6.88 -30.32
CA ASP A 225 1.58 -6.07 -31.24
C ASP A 225 1.85 -6.40 -32.72
N ARG A 226 3.04 -6.96 -33.03
CA ARG A 226 3.47 -7.24 -34.40
C ARG A 226 3.58 -8.74 -34.72
N GLU A 227 3.93 -9.55 -33.74
CA GLU A 227 4.23 -10.98 -33.92
C GLU A 227 3.56 -11.82 -32.83
N GLU A 228 2.41 -12.42 -33.16
CA GLU A 228 1.65 -13.29 -32.26
C GLU A 228 2.41 -14.57 -31.89
N GLU A 229 3.44 -14.97 -32.65
CA GLU A 229 4.25 -16.16 -32.38
C GLU A 229 4.95 -16.12 -31.01
N PHE A 230 5.18 -14.93 -30.44
CA PHE A 230 5.75 -14.76 -29.11
C PHE A 230 4.72 -14.77 -27.98
N PHE A 231 3.42 -14.89 -28.29
CA PHE A 231 2.35 -14.76 -27.30
C PHE A 231 2.51 -15.77 -26.16
N GLU A 232 2.74 -17.04 -26.46
CA GLU A 232 2.90 -18.08 -25.44
C GLU A 232 4.11 -17.83 -24.52
N ASP A 233 5.17 -17.20 -25.03
CA ASP A 233 6.40 -16.94 -24.26
C ASP A 233 6.27 -15.69 -23.37
N LEU A 234 5.55 -14.66 -23.85
CA LEU A 234 5.53 -13.34 -23.23
C LEU A 234 4.25 -13.03 -22.46
N ASN A 235 3.14 -13.72 -22.72
CA ASN A 235 1.84 -13.39 -22.15
C ASN A 235 1.86 -13.42 -20.61
N TYR A 236 2.54 -14.39 -20.01
CA TYR A 236 2.64 -14.49 -18.55
C TYR A 236 3.45 -13.33 -17.94
N VAL A 237 4.60 -12.98 -18.51
CA VAL A 237 5.38 -11.84 -17.97
C VAL A 237 4.70 -10.50 -18.20
N LEU A 238 3.81 -10.42 -19.19
CA LEU A 238 3.05 -9.23 -19.53
C LEU A 238 1.68 -9.13 -18.82
N SER A 239 1.28 -10.13 -18.02
CA SER A 239 0.03 -10.09 -17.26
C SER A 239 0.12 -9.16 -16.05
N GLY A 240 -1.02 -8.61 -15.64
CA GLY A 240 -1.16 -7.80 -14.43
C GLY A 240 -1.69 -8.64 -13.27
N ASN A 241 -0.93 -8.70 -12.16
CA ASN A 241 -1.36 -9.37 -10.92
C ASN A 241 -1.74 -8.36 -9.81
N LEU A 242 -1.87 -7.07 -10.13
CA LEU A 242 -2.35 -6.07 -9.16
C LEU A 242 -3.86 -6.19 -8.98
N GLN A 243 -4.30 -6.28 -7.73
CA GLN A 243 -5.71 -6.49 -7.38
C GLN A 243 -6.46 -5.17 -7.15
N LEU A 244 -5.79 -4.17 -6.60
CA LEU A 244 -6.30 -2.80 -6.38
C LEU A 244 -6.28 -1.98 -7.67
N ASP A 245 -5.42 -2.32 -8.63
CA ASP A 245 -5.49 -1.82 -10.00
C ASP A 245 -5.59 -2.97 -11.01
N SER A 246 -6.82 -3.43 -11.22
CA SER A 246 -7.13 -4.48 -12.20
C SER A 246 -6.85 -4.09 -13.67
N SER A 247 -6.59 -2.81 -13.95
CA SER A 247 -6.26 -2.32 -15.29
C SER A 247 -4.76 -2.32 -15.57
N ALA A 248 -3.94 -2.54 -14.53
CA ALA A 248 -2.49 -2.52 -14.63
C ALA A 248 -1.99 -3.61 -15.57
N MET A 249 -1.20 -3.20 -16.55
CA MET A 249 -0.60 -4.10 -17.53
C MET A 249 0.86 -3.70 -17.73
N ALA A 250 1.75 -4.68 -17.62
CA ALA A 250 3.17 -4.49 -17.87
C ALA A 250 3.40 -3.91 -19.28
N GLY A 251 4.23 -2.89 -19.39
CA GLY A 251 4.56 -2.25 -20.68
C GLY A 251 3.51 -1.26 -21.20
N VAL A 252 2.52 -0.83 -20.39
CA VAL A 252 1.43 0.06 -20.83
C VAL A 252 1.31 1.30 -19.92
N GLY A 253 1.27 2.49 -20.53
CA GLY A 253 1.03 3.75 -19.82
C GLY A 253 2.09 4.00 -18.74
N TYR A 254 1.65 4.22 -17.50
CA TYR A 254 2.52 4.42 -16.34
C TYR A 254 3.29 3.17 -15.88
N TYR A 255 3.07 2.02 -16.53
CA TYR A 255 3.70 0.73 -16.20
C TYR A 255 4.66 0.27 -17.30
N ASP A 256 5.18 1.19 -18.11
CA ASP A 256 6.08 0.87 -19.22
C ASP A 256 7.38 0.15 -18.78
N ASP A 257 7.86 0.42 -17.56
CA ASP A 257 9.03 -0.18 -16.90
C ASP A 257 8.70 -1.21 -15.81
N HIS A 258 7.46 -1.66 -15.68
CA HIS A 258 7.06 -2.62 -14.65
C HIS A 258 6.68 -4.00 -15.21
N PHE A 259 7.06 -5.05 -14.48
CA PHE A 259 6.49 -6.39 -14.59
C PHE A 259 5.70 -6.73 -13.33
N PHE A 260 4.58 -7.44 -13.48
CA PHE A 260 3.73 -7.85 -12.35
C PHE A 260 3.55 -9.37 -12.27
N CYS A 261 4.42 -10.12 -12.94
CA CYS A 261 4.33 -11.57 -13.06
C CYS A 261 4.88 -12.30 -11.83
N ALA A 262 4.43 -11.94 -10.64
CA ALA A 262 4.72 -12.69 -9.43
C ALA A 262 3.53 -12.65 -8.48
N ASP A 263 3.44 -13.68 -7.65
CA ASP A 263 2.41 -13.81 -6.64
C ASP A 263 3.06 -13.84 -5.26
N LEU A 264 2.33 -13.38 -4.26
CA LEU A 264 2.73 -13.43 -2.86
C LEU A 264 1.60 -14.11 -2.07
N SER A 265 1.85 -15.35 -1.63
CA SER A 265 0.85 -16.16 -0.93
C SER A 265 0.57 -15.64 0.49
N ASP A 266 -0.36 -16.23 1.25
CA ASP A 266 -0.58 -15.85 2.66
C ASP A 266 0.60 -16.30 3.53
N GLU A 267 1.26 -17.38 3.13
CA GLU A 267 2.42 -17.99 3.80
C GLU A 267 3.69 -17.16 3.66
N ASP A 268 3.78 -16.34 2.61
CA ASP A 268 4.91 -15.44 2.35
C ASP A 268 4.76 -14.08 3.03
N LEU A 269 3.63 -13.82 3.68
CA LEU A 269 3.43 -12.56 4.42
C LEU A 269 4.35 -12.51 5.64
N PRO A 270 4.90 -11.34 5.99
CA PRO A 270 5.84 -11.21 7.10
C PRO A 270 5.16 -11.19 8.48
N TRP A 271 3.90 -11.59 8.57
CA TRP A 271 3.12 -11.69 9.80
C TRP A 271 2.23 -12.94 9.78
N ASP A 272 1.80 -13.38 10.96
CA ASP A 272 0.84 -14.47 11.11
C ASP A 272 -0.57 -14.00 10.73
N THR A 273 -1.17 -14.61 9.71
CA THR A 273 -2.52 -14.30 9.23
C THR A 273 -3.62 -14.80 10.17
N THR A 274 -3.29 -15.66 11.13
CA THR A 274 -4.21 -16.17 12.14
C THR A 274 -4.26 -15.28 13.40
N GLU A 275 -3.29 -14.38 13.56
CA GLU A 275 -3.25 -13.42 14.66
C GLU A 275 -4.32 -12.32 14.45
N THR A 276 -5.17 -12.11 15.46
CA THR A 276 -6.31 -11.18 15.38
C THR A 276 -6.17 -9.96 16.29
N ASP A 277 -5.13 -9.91 17.13
CA ASP A 277 -4.89 -8.84 18.11
C ASP A 277 -3.39 -8.47 18.11
N TRP A 278 -3.04 -7.47 17.28
CA TRP A 278 -1.68 -6.95 17.11
C TRP A 278 -1.61 -5.42 17.31
#